data_AF-A0A183GVY7-F1
#
_entry.id   AF-A0A183GVY7-F1
#
_cell.length_a   1.000
_cell.length_b   1.000
_cell.length_c   1.000
_cell.angle_alpha   90.00
_cell.angle_beta   90.00
_cell.angle_gamma   90.00
#
_symmetry.space_group_name_H-M   'P 1'
#
loop_
_entity.id
_entity.type
_entity.pdbx_description
1 polymer ?
#
loop_
_entity_poly.entity_id
_entity_poly.type
_entity_poly.pdbx_seq_one_letter_code
_entity_poly.pdbx_strand_id
1 'polypeptide(L)' 'MTPRRVRDPSKPKQDEIIPVYRRDCHEEVYAGSHSYPGRGVYLLKFDNSYSLWRSKTLYYRVYYSK' A
#
# COMPACT_ATOMS: atom_id res chain seq x y z
N MET A 1 -12.61 14.87 -6.38
CA MET A 1 -11.75 14.80 -7.59
C MET A 1 -10.30 14.73 -7.14
N THR A 2 -9.69 13.54 -7.15
CA THR A 2 -8.26 13.38 -6.82
C THR A 2 -7.41 13.97 -7.95
N PRO A 3 -6.39 14.81 -7.67
CA PRO A 3 -5.55 15.36 -8.71
C PRO A 3 -4.79 14.24 -9.42
N ARG A 4 -4.87 14.20 -10.75
CA ARG A 4 -4.17 13.22 -11.59
C ARG A 4 -2.67 13.48 -11.41
N ARG A 5 -2.00 12.60 -10.65
CA ARG A 5 -0.56 12.70 -10.40
C ARG A 5 0.17 12.70 -11.75
N VAL A 6 0.85 13.80 -12.07
CA VAL A 6 1.73 13.86 -13.25
C VAL A 6 2.82 12.80 -13.05
N ARG A 7 2.90 11.84 -13.97
CA ARG A 7 3.92 10.78 -13.91
C ARG A 7 5.27 11.41 -14.22
N ASP A 8 6.17 11.31 -13.26
CA ASP A 8 7.57 11.66 -13.46
C ASP A 8 8.21 10.62 -14.39
N PRO A 9 8.69 11.00 -15.59
CA PRO A 9 9.25 10.06 -16.56
C PRO A 9 10.53 9.37 -16.08
N SER A 10 11.17 9.87 -15.02
CA SER A 10 12.34 9.22 -14.41
C SER A 10 11.98 8.05 -13.49
N LYS A 11 10.71 7.90 -13.11
CA LYS A 11 10.27 6.85 -12.18
C LYS A 11 9.87 5.57 -12.91
N PRO A 12 10.17 4.39 -12.34
CA PRO A 12 9.71 3.13 -12.90
C PRO A 12 8.19 3.09 -12.98
N LYS A 13 7.65 2.38 -13.98
CA LYS A 13 6.21 2.14 -14.10
C LYS A 13 5.71 1.43 -12.84
N GLN A 14 4.61 1.93 -12.29
CA GLN A 14 3.96 1.38 -11.10
C GLN A 14 2.50 1.09 -11.43
N ASP A 15 2.08 -0.14 -11.13
CA ASP A 15 0.69 -0.58 -11.22
C ASP A 15 0.04 -0.59 -9.83
N GLU A 16 -1.24 -0.25 -9.78
CA GLU A 16 -2.03 -0.21 -8.54
C GLU A 16 -2.77 -1.53 -8.36
N ILE A 17 -2.33 -2.34 -7.39
CA ILE A 17 -2.93 -3.64 -7.09
C ILE A 17 -4.07 -3.49 -6.08
N ILE A 18 -3.80 -2.77 -4.98
CA ILE A 18 -4.80 -2.47 -3.95
C ILE A 18 -4.83 -0.95 -3.77
N PRO A 19 -5.99 -0.31 -3.94
CA PRO A 19 -6.12 1.12 -3.70
C PRO A 19 -5.95 1.46 -2.22
N VAL A 20 -5.33 2.61 -1.97
CA VAL A 20 -5.08 3.09 -0.60
C VAL A 20 -6.36 3.68 -0.03
N TYR A 21 -7.01 2.92 0.84
CA TYR A 21 -8.17 3.35 1.62
C TYR A 21 -7.92 3.18 3.12
N ARG A 22 -8.66 3.94 3.94
CA ARG A 22 -8.68 3.72 5.40
C ARG A 22 -9.24 2.34 5.71
N ARG A 23 -8.62 1.67 6.67
CA ARG A 23 -9.01 0.34 7.16
C ARG A 23 -8.94 0.36 8.68
N ASP A 24 -9.90 -0.29 9.32
CA ASP A 24 -10.00 -0.38 10.79
C ASP A 24 -9.15 -1.53 11.35
N CYS A 25 -7.88 -1.59 10.94
CA CYS A 25 -6.95 -2.69 11.30
C CYS A 25 -6.55 -2.74 12.79
N HIS A 26 -7.13 -1.85 13.61
CA HIS A 26 -6.95 -1.86 15.06
C HIS A 26 -8.00 -2.73 15.75
N GLU A 27 -9.12 -3.02 15.07
CA GLU A 27 -10.16 -3.94 15.53
C GLU A 27 -9.86 -5.37 15.07
N GLU A 28 -9.43 -5.54 13.82
CA GLU A 28 -9.14 -6.84 13.23
C GLU A 28 -7.86 -6.86 12.38
N VAL A 29 -7.22 -8.02 12.26
CA VAL A 29 -6.04 -8.19 11.42
C VAL A 29 -6.44 -8.21 9.95
N TYR A 30 -5.96 -7.24 9.18
CA TYR A 30 -6.15 -7.22 7.73
C TYR A 30 -5.08 -8.05 7.01
N ALA A 31 -5.52 -8.97 6.15
CA ALA A 31 -4.66 -9.86 5.38
C ALA A 31 -5.11 -9.98 3.92
N GLY A 32 -4.19 -10.40 3.05
CA GLY A 32 -4.47 -10.64 1.64
C GLY A 32 -3.26 -11.20 0.88
N SER A 33 -3.48 -11.60 -0.35
CA SER A 33 -2.46 -12.17 -1.25
C SER A 33 -2.64 -11.67 -2.68
N HIS A 34 -1.55 -11.65 -3.45
CA HIS A 34 -1.57 -11.29 -4.86
C HIS A 34 -0.60 -12.17 -5.64
N SER A 35 -1.07 -12.77 -6.74
CA SER A 35 -0.24 -13.58 -7.63
C SER A 35 0.79 -12.70 -8.35
N TYR A 36 2.02 -13.20 -8.51
CA TYR A 36 3.08 -12.40 -9.11
C TYR A 36 2.80 -12.14 -10.59
N PRO A 37 2.65 -10.87 -11.02
CA PRO A 37 2.45 -10.56 -12.43
C PRO A 37 3.75 -10.70 -13.24
N GLY A 38 4.89 -10.77 -12.56
CA GLY A 38 6.23 -10.90 -13.11
C GLY A 38 7.29 -10.54 -12.07
N ARG A 39 8.55 -10.48 -12.51
CA ARG A 39 9.64 -10.01 -11.64
C ARG A 39 9.51 -8.51 -11.40
N GLY A 40 9.49 -8.11 -10.13
CA GLY A 40 9.35 -6.70 -9.76
C GLY A 40 9.44 -6.50 -8.26
N VAL A 41 8.95 -5.35 -7.79
CA VAL A 41 8.96 -4.97 -6.38
C VAL A 41 7.55 -4.55 -5.97
N TYR A 42 7.05 -5.13 -4.88
CA TYR A 42 5.79 -4.70 -4.26
C TYR A 42 6.03 -3.47 -3.37
N LEU A 43 5.14 -2.49 -3.49
CA LEU A 43 5.15 -1.29 -2.65
C LEU A 43 3.95 -1.34 -1.69
N LEU A 44 4.20 -1.72 -0.44
CA LEU A 44 3.18 -1.67 0.62
C LEU A 44 3.12 -0.24 1.17
N LYS A 45 2.03 0.47 0.89
CA LYS A 45 1.83 1.85 1.33
C LYS A 45 0.94 1.91 2.58
N PHE A 46 1.57 2.20 3.72
CA PHE A 46 0.87 2.52 4.98
C PHE A 46 0.72 4.03 5.08
N ASP A 47 -0.50 4.53 4.86
CA ASP A 47 -0.78 5.97 4.76
C ASP A 47 -1.35 6.53 6.07
N ASN A 48 -0.61 7.45 6.71
CA ASN A 48 -1.04 8.19 7.89
C ASN A 48 -1.22 9.70 7.61
N SER A 49 -1.31 10.11 6.34
CA SER A 49 -1.31 11.54 5.94
C SER A 49 -2.50 12.33 6.47
N TYR A 50 -3.61 11.66 6.81
CA TYR A 50 -4.79 12.30 7.38
C TYR A 50 -4.74 12.49 8.90
N SER A 51 -3.72 11.96 9.60
CA SER A 51 -3.62 12.12 11.05
C SER A 51 -2.88 13.40 11.39
N LEU A 52 -3.58 14.38 11.97
CA LEU A 52 -2.99 15.66 12.37
C LEU A 52 -2.12 15.54 13.64
N TRP A 53 -2.51 14.68 14.59
CA TRP A 53 -1.92 14.65 15.94
C TRP A 53 -1.54 13.25 16.43
N ARG A 54 -1.78 12.22 15.64
CA ARG A 54 -1.65 10.82 16.07
C ARG A 54 -0.73 10.04 15.14
N SER A 55 0.37 9.56 15.71
CA SER A 55 1.19 8.51 15.11
C SER A 55 0.44 7.17 15.10
N LYS A 56 0.94 6.21 14.33
CA LYS A 56 0.43 4.84 14.28
C LYS A 56 1.58 3.87 14.51
N THR A 57 1.33 2.85 15.32
CA THR A 57 2.20 1.68 15.41
C THR A 57 1.66 0.64 14.44
N LEU A 58 2.53 0.11 13.60
CA LEU A 58 2.17 -0.86 12.57
C LEU A 58 2.86 -2.19 12.86
N TYR A 59 2.06 -3.24 12.97
CA TYR A 59 2.53 -4.62 12.97
C TYR A 59 2.19 -5.23 11.61
N TYR A 60 3.21 -5.65 10.86
CA TYR A 60 3.02 -6.24 9.53
C TYR A 60 3.92 -7.45 9.35
N ARG A 61 3.47 -8.39 8.52
CA ARG A 61 4.24 -9.57 8.13
C ARG A 61 3.94 -9.90 6.68
N VAL A 62 4.98 -10.21 5.91
CA VAL A 62 4.88 -10.55 4.48
C VAL A 62 5.52 -11.91 4.26
N TYR A 63 4.89 -12.72 3.42
CA TYR A 63 5.39 -14.02 3.00
C TYR A 63 5.21 -14.18 1.49
N TYR A 64 5.94 -15.14 0.93
CA TYR A 64 5.70 -15.66 -0.40
C TYR A 64 5.25 -17.12 -0.29
N SER A 65 4.30 -17.52 -1.14
CA SER A 65 4.01 -18.94 -1.35
C SER A 65 5.08 -19.54 -2.26
N LYS A 66 5.28 -20.86 -2.14
CA LYS A 66 6.06 -21.61 -3.12
C LYS A 66 5.36 -21.65 -4.47
#